data_AF-A0A8T6NML4-F1
#
_entry.id   AF-A0A8T6NML4-F1
#
_cell.length_a   1.000
_cell.length_b   1.000
_cell.length_c   1.000
_cell.angle_alpha   90.00
_cell.angle_beta   90.00
_cell.angle_gamma   90.00
#
_symmetry.space_group_name_H-M   'P 1'
#
loop_
_entity.id
_entity.type
_entity.pdbx_description
1 polymer ?
#
loop_
_entity_poly.entity_id
_entity_poly.type
_entity_poly.pdbx_seq_one_letter_code
_entity_poly.pdbx_strand_id
1 'polypeptide(L)'
;DGDGIGDNADTDDDNDGVPDDSDAFPNDPSESDDFDGDGIGDNADTDDDGDGVSDDEDLWPLDNTQSTDTDGDGTADFFLTPDPYDLMDFETGALPTQGVWTSYSCSIGGGSAPVHPSVSCTNSTSYGPWSVTTDSAIDGTYSLDSGENPSQYGVTAISVEFETIGGTATWEWQTSTFFRDFTSVYYDGLEVWVDGVKLPASSLGSACANDVWCGDDSGSMSWDLDAGLHEITFLFRSGTSGTGGSNQAWIDNLQLPMNGLENQLDTDDDNDGLLDDIDLDPFDPCIGLDNDEDGEFDDIVGVNGLGVDLDGSACDASDYPIDNNDDNDAWTDADETACGTDPMDAMDYPTDNDGDLVCDPLDPDDDNDGTADDVDAFPMDPYESSDLDGDGIGDNADPDDDGDGYLDGADAFPTDGSEWVDYDGDGIG
;
A
#
# COMPACT_ATOMS: atom_id res chain seq x y z
N ASP A 1 -35.03 -10.36 -30.30
CA ASP A 1 -34.94 -11.85 -30.30
C ASP A 1 -35.73 -12.58 -31.41
N GLY A 2 -36.66 -11.91 -32.11
CA GLY A 2 -37.50 -12.53 -33.16
C GLY A 2 -38.82 -13.13 -32.68
N ASP A 3 -39.29 -12.81 -31.47
CA ASP A 3 -40.60 -13.24 -30.93
C ASP A 3 -41.81 -12.56 -31.61
N GLY A 4 -41.57 -11.46 -32.33
CA GLY A 4 -42.56 -10.68 -33.06
C GLY A 4 -43.12 -9.47 -32.31
N ILE A 5 -42.60 -9.16 -31.12
CA ILE A 5 -42.59 -7.86 -30.48
C ILE A 5 -41.43 -7.07 -31.11
N GLY A 6 -41.49 -5.74 -31.04
CA GLY A 6 -40.40 -4.90 -31.53
C GLY A 6 -39.77 -4.22 -30.34
N ASP A 7 -38.46 -4.01 -30.41
CA ASP A 7 -37.58 -3.63 -29.29
C ASP A 7 -38.14 -2.46 -28.46
N ASN A 8 -38.78 -1.50 -29.14
CA ASN A 8 -39.44 -0.36 -28.50
C ASN A 8 -40.63 -0.70 -27.56
N ALA A 9 -41.01 -1.97 -27.46
CA ALA A 9 -42.12 -2.50 -26.69
C ALA A 9 -41.84 -3.90 -26.12
N ASP A 10 -40.69 -4.49 -26.44
CA ASP A 10 -40.18 -5.65 -25.74
C ASP A 10 -39.62 -5.19 -24.39
N THR A 11 -39.39 -6.14 -23.49
CA THR A 11 -38.77 -5.86 -22.20
C THR A 11 -37.57 -6.76 -21.93
N ASP A 12 -37.17 -7.50 -22.96
CA ASP A 12 -36.12 -8.54 -22.97
C ASP A 12 -35.78 -8.75 -24.46
N ASP A 13 -35.04 -7.78 -25.00
CA ASP A 13 -34.81 -7.55 -26.42
C ASP A 13 -34.00 -8.68 -27.07
N ASP A 14 -33.27 -9.50 -26.31
CA ASP A 14 -32.50 -10.64 -26.80
C ASP A 14 -32.93 -12.02 -26.25
N ASN A 15 -33.80 -12.04 -25.23
CA ASN A 15 -34.47 -13.23 -24.68
C ASN A 15 -33.50 -14.20 -23.99
N ASP A 16 -32.50 -13.65 -23.31
CA ASP A 16 -31.60 -14.38 -22.41
C ASP A 16 -32.22 -14.62 -21.01
N GLY A 17 -33.28 -13.85 -20.68
CA GLY A 17 -34.04 -13.93 -19.45
C GLY A 17 -33.78 -12.80 -18.45
N VAL A 18 -32.92 -11.84 -18.78
CA VAL A 18 -32.68 -10.60 -18.04
C VAL A 18 -33.44 -9.46 -18.73
N PRO A 19 -34.29 -8.70 -18.03
CA PRO A 19 -35.02 -7.60 -18.66
C PRO A 19 -34.12 -6.43 -19.05
N ASP A 20 -34.42 -5.74 -20.16
CA ASP A 20 -33.62 -4.61 -20.71
C ASP A 20 -33.27 -3.49 -19.70
N ASP A 21 -34.06 -3.33 -18.63
CA ASP A 21 -33.83 -2.30 -17.61
C ASP A 21 -32.82 -2.70 -16.54
N SER A 22 -32.39 -3.97 -16.55
CA SER A 22 -31.46 -4.59 -15.62
C SER A 22 -30.34 -5.35 -16.36
N ASP A 23 -30.24 -5.13 -17.67
CA ASP A 23 -29.32 -5.81 -18.58
C ASP A 23 -28.34 -4.78 -19.15
N ALA A 24 -27.05 -4.97 -18.94
CA ALA A 24 -26.00 -4.08 -19.46
C ALA A 24 -25.87 -4.19 -21.00
N PHE A 25 -26.24 -5.35 -21.56
CA PHE A 25 -26.19 -5.64 -23.00
C PHE A 25 -27.53 -6.15 -23.55
N PRO A 26 -28.61 -5.32 -23.60
CA PRO A 26 -29.96 -5.75 -23.98
C PRO A 26 -30.14 -6.36 -25.39
N ASN A 27 -29.08 -6.46 -26.18
CA ASN A 27 -29.13 -6.99 -27.54
C ASN A 27 -28.14 -8.15 -27.75
N ASP A 28 -27.39 -8.55 -26.74
CA ASP A 28 -26.43 -9.65 -26.78
C ASP A 28 -26.82 -10.75 -25.79
N PRO A 29 -27.49 -11.83 -26.24
CA PRO A 29 -28.03 -12.85 -25.34
C PRO A 29 -26.96 -13.77 -24.71
N SER A 30 -25.68 -13.41 -24.85
CA SER A 30 -24.57 -14.05 -24.15
C SER A 30 -23.95 -13.19 -23.06
N GLU A 31 -24.37 -11.94 -22.89
CA GLU A 31 -23.87 -11.01 -21.88
C GLU A 31 -25.05 -10.31 -21.21
N SER A 32 -25.03 -10.23 -19.88
CA SER A 32 -26.07 -9.53 -19.11
C SER A 32 -25.50 -8.54 -18.10
N ASP A 33 -24.25 -8.74 -17.70
CA ASP A 33 -23.55 -8.04 -16.62
C ASP A 33 -22.27 -7.40 -17.21
N ASP A 34 -21.87 -6.26 -16.65
CA ASP A 34 -20.74 -5.38 -17.02
C ASP A 34 -20.23 -4.77 -15.70
N PHE A 35 -19.56 -5.59 -14.88
CA PHE A 35 -19.38 -5.28 -13.46
C PHE A 35 -18.47 -4.06 -13.24
N ASP A 36 -17.46 -3.85 -14.09
CA ASP A 36 -16.58 -2.67 -14.09
C ASP A 36 -17.05 -1.53 -15.04
N GLY A 37 -18.11 -1.74 -15.81
CA GLY A 37 -18.72 -0.73 -16.67
C GLY A 37 -17.86 -0.29 -17.85
N ASP A 38 -16.86 -1.07 -18.27
CA ASP A 38 -15.99 -0.73 -19.40
C ASP A 38 -16.67 -0.91 -20.78
N GLY A 39 -17.82 -1.61 -20.79
CA GLY A 39 -18.63 -1.91 -21.96
C GLY A 39 -18.28 -3.21 -22.67
N ILE A 40 -17.49 -4.07 -22.04
CA ILE A 40 -17.28 -5.49 -22.33
C ILE A 40 -18.08 -6.29 -21.28
N GLY A 41 -18.79 -7.34 -21.68
CA GLY A 41 -19.58 -8.11 -20.72
C GLY A 41 -18.76 -9.16 -20.00
N ASP A 42 -19.11 -9.46 -18.76
CA ASP A 42 -18.37 -10.34 -17.84
C ASP A 42 -18.06 -11.74 -18.44
N ASN A 43 -18.87 -12.28 -19.37
CA ASN A 43 -18.53 -13.59 -19.98
C ASN A 43 -17.41 -13.50 -21.04
N ALA A 44 -17.10 -12.28 -21.50
CA ALA A 44 -16.08 -11.96 -22.48
C ALA A 44 -14.90 -11.17 -21.89
N ASP A 45 -15.10 -10.48 -20.78
CA ASP A 45 -14.03 -9.86 -20.02
C ASP A 45 -13.14 -10.93 -19.36
N THR A 46 -11.96 -10.51 -18.94
CA THR A 46 -10.98 -11.32 -18.23
C THR A 46 -10.59 -10.71 -16.90
N ASP A 47 -11.19 -9.58 -16.53
CA ASP A 47 -10.96 -8.75 -15.35
C ASP A 47 -12.30 -8.05 -15.06
N ASP A 48 -13.29 -8.84 -14.62
CA ASP A 48 -14.70 -8.44 -14.54
C ASP A 48 -14.91 -7.21 -13.63
N ASP A 49 -14.02 -6.97 -12.66
CA ASP A 49 -14.13 -5.86 -11.72
C ASP A 49 -13.14 -4.70 -11.92
N GLY A 50 -12.22 -4.88 -12.86
CA GLY A 50 -11.32 -3.84 -13.33
C GLY A 50 -10.25 -3.42 -12.31
N ASP A 51 -9.92 -4.29 -11.35
CA ASP A 51 -8.87 -4.04 -10.36
C ASP A 51 -7.45 -4.24 -10.92
N GLY A 52 -7.35 -4.86 -12.10
CA GLY A 52 -6.11 -5.12 -12.83
C GLY A 52 -5.55 -6.53 -12.65
N VAL A 53 -6.22 -7.39 -11.88
CA VAL A 53 -5.95 -8.82 -11.73
C VAL A 53 -7.00 -9.60 -12.52
N SER A 54 -6.55 -10.55 -13.35
CA SER A 54 -7.50 -11.30 -14.18
C SER A 54 -8.32 -12.30 -13.34
N ASP A 55 -9.56 -12.60 -13.73
CA ASP A 55 -10.48 -13.48 -12.97
C ASP A 55 -9.91 -14.88 -12.67
N ASP A 56 -9.01 -15.38 -13.52
CA ASP A 56 -8.34 -16.68 -13.34
C ASP A 56 -7.27 -16.65 -12.22
N GLU A 57 -6.76 -15.46 -11.89
CA GLU A 57 -5.76 -15.17 -10.86
C GLU A 57 -6.36 -14.43 -9.64
N ASP A 58 -7.63 -14.02 -9.72
CA ASP A 58 -8.36 -13.29 -8.69
C ASP A 58 -9.24 -14.23 -7.83
N LEU A 59 -9.13 -14.11 -6.50
CA LEU A 59 -9.96 -14.85 -5.55
C LEU A 59 -11.35 -14.23 -5.34
N TRP A 60 -11.52 -12.95 -5.66
CA TRP A 60 -12.75 -12.18 -5.65
C TRP A 60 -12.98 -11.40 -6.95
N PRO A 61 -13.17 -12.09 -8.08
CA PRO A 61 -13.27 -11.48 -9.43
C PRO A 61 -14.46 -10.54 -9.67
N LEU A 62 -15.27 -10.26 -8.65
CA LEU A 62 -16.41 -9.33 -8.71
C LEU A 62 -16.35 -8.38 -7.50
N ASP A 63 -15.15 -8.12 -6.99
CA ASP A 63 -14.90 -7.25 -5.86
C ASP A 63 -13.55 -6.57 -6.04
N ASN A 64 -13.56 -5.50 -6.81
CA ASN A 64 -12.37 -4.70 -7.14
C ASN A 64 -11.70 -3.99 -5.97
N THR A 65 -12.09 -4.35 -4.76
CA THR A 65 -11.44 -3.94 -3.55
C THR A 65 -10.42 -4.95 -3.04
N GLN A 66 -10.35 -6.17 -3.59
CA GLN A 66 -9.45 -7.21 -3.13
C GLN A 66 -9.27 -8.31 -4.18
N SER A 67 -8.04 -8.82 -4.34
CA SER A 67 -7.77 -9.87 -5.35
C SER A 67 -6.92 -11.04 -4.86
N THR A 68 -5.95 -10.82 -3.97
CA THR A 68 -5.04 -11.85 -3.48
C THR A 68 -5.26 -12.21 -2.00
N ASP A 69 -5.08 -13.49 -1.68
CA ASP A 69 -5.09 -14.10 -0.34
C ASP A 69 -4.07 -15.23 -0.40
N THR A 70 -2.84 -14.85 -0.08
CA THR A 70 -1.63 -15.63 -0.33
C THR A 70 -1.65 -16.92 0.48
N ASP A 71 -2.07 -16.87 1.74
CA ASP A 71 -2.11 -18.01 2.64
C ASP A 71 -3.42 -18.84 2.58
N GLY A 72 -4.45 -18.31 1.92
CA GLY A 72 -5.76 -18.95 1.75
C GLY A 72 -6.61 -18.99 3.02
N ASP A 73 -6.38 -18.09 3.98
CA ASP A 73 -7.14 -18.01 5.23
C ASP A 73 -8.54 -17.37 5.05
N GLY A 74 -8.74 -16.70 3.91
CA GLY A 74 -9.96 -15.99 3.54
C GLY A 74 -9.96 -14.50 3.88
N THR A 75 -8.82 -13.96 4.31
CA THR A 75 -8.52 -12.53 4.44
C THR A 75 -7.65 -12.14 3.26
N ALA A 76 -7.99 -11.06 2.56
CA ALA A 76 -7.14 -10.58 1.47
C ALA A 76 -5.84 -10.00 2.04
N ASP A 77 -4.73 -10.16 1.33
CA ASP A 77 -3.44 -9.55 1.67
C ASP A 77 -3.64 -8.02 1.76
N PHE A 78 -4.20 -7.45 0.68
CA PHE A 78 -4.54 -6.03 0.56
C PHE A 78 -6.02 -5.83 0.28
N PHE A 79 -6.54 -4.72 0.80
CA PHE A 79 -7.86 -4.22 0.44
C PHE A 79 -7.81 -2.75 0.01
N LEU A 80 -8.35 -2.44 -1.17
CA LEU A 80 -8.54 -1.09 -1.67
C LEU A 80 -9.77 -0.46 -1.02
N THR A 81 -9.58 0.64 -0.28
CA THR A 81 -10.70 1.50 0.12
C THR A 81 -10.78 2.69 -0.84
N PRO A 82 -11.97 3.14 -1.27
CA PRO A 82 -12.09 4.28 -2.17
C PRO A 82 -11.35 5.46 -1.58
N ASP A 83 -10.31 5.95 -2.25
CA ASP A 83 -9.58 7.11 -1.75
C ASP A 83 -10.40 8.33 -2.11
N PRO A 84 -10.96 9.07 -1.14
CA PRO A 84 -11.33 10.42 -1.46
C PRO A 84 -10.04 11.17 -1.77
N TYR A 85 -9.74 11.43 -3.05
CA TYR A 85 -8.69 12.39 -3.38
C TYR A 85 -8.88 13.67 -2.55
N ASP A 86 -7.76 14.34 -2.28
CA ASP A 86 -7.72 15.67 -1.65
C ASP A 86 -8.95 16.49 -2.05
N LEU A 87 -9.74 16.86 -1.04
CA LEU A 87 -10.95 17.68 -1.17
C LEU A 87 -10.75 18.71 -2.28
N MET A 88 -11.49 18.55 -3.38
CA MET A 88 -11.43 19.48 -4.50
C MET A 88 -12.28 20.71 -4.15
N ASP A 89 -11.75 21.50 -3.22
CA ASP A 89 -12.27 22.79 -2.76
C ASP A 89 -11.90 23.94 -3.69
N PHE A 90 -11.16 23.66 -4.77
CA PHE A 90 -10.69 24.65 -5.75
C PHE A 90 -9.83 25.80 -5.16
N GLU A 91 -9.36 25.71 -3.91
CA GLU A 91 -8.67 26.79 -3.20
C GLU A 91 -7.27 27.11 -3.75
N THR A 92 -6.75 26.23 -4.61
CA THR A 92 -5.54 26.49 -5.39
C THR A 92 -5.75 27.56 -6.48
N GLY A 93 -7.01 27.90 -6.79
CA GLY A 93 -7.41 28.81 -7.86
C GLY A 93 -7.32 28.21 -9.26
N ALA A 94 -7.20 26.88 -9.37
CA ALA A 94 -7.14 26.14 -10.62
C ALA A 94 -8.04 24.89 -10.56
N LEU A 95 -8.36 24.32 -11.73
CA LEU A 95 -9.00 23.01 -11.76
C LEU A 95 -8.05 21.96 -11.16
N PRO A 96 -8.57 20.99 -10.40
CA PRO A 96 -7.81 19.83 -9.93
C PRO A 96 -7.16 19.08 -11.09
N THR A 97 -6.06 18.38 -10.81
CA THR A 97 -5.40 17.51 -11.79
C THR A 97 -5.99 16.11 -11.81
N GLN A 98 -6.81 15.78 -10.80
CA GLN A 98 -7.56 14.55 -10.66
C GLN A 98 -8.71 14.50 -11.67
N GLY A 99 -8.87 13.34 -12.31
CA GLY A 99 -9.85 13.13 -13.37
C GLY A 99 -9.57 13.91 -14.66
N VAL A 100 -10.32 13.59 -15.70
CA VAL A 100 -10.24 14.26 -17.00
C VAL A 100 -11.34 15.31 -17.10
N TRP A 101 -10.95 16.57 -16.94
CA TRP A 101 -11.88 17.69 -17.01
C TRP A 101 -12.15 18.14 -18.44
N THR A 102 -13.41 18.14 -18.86
CA THR A 102 -13.83 18.71 -20.14
C THR A 102 -14.89 19.80 -19.93
N SER A 103 -14.87 20.84 -20.76
CA SER A 103 -15.90 21.88 -20.70
C SER A 103 -16.37 22.26 -22.09
N TYR A 104 -17.65 22.59 -22.19
CA TYR A 104 -18.24 23.05 -23.44
C TYR A 104 -19.32 24.09 -23.19
N SER A 105 -19.62 24.86 -24.23
CA SER A 105 -20.64 25.90 -24.15
C SER A 105 -21.33 26.11 -25.49
N CYS A 106 -22.65 26.25 -25.45
CA CYS A 106 -23.46 26.31 -26.66
C CYS A 106 -24.71 27.18 -26.55
N SER A 107 -25.23 27.55 -27.72
CA SER A 107 -26.54 28.18 -27.86
C SER A 107 -27.55 27.13 -28.31
N ILE A 108 -28.64 26.98 -27.58
CA ILE A 108 -29.64 25.93 -27.86
C ILE A 108 -30.82 26.39 -28.72
N GLY A 109 -30.80 27.61 -29.27
CA GLY A 109 -31.76 28.06 -30.29
C GLY A 109 -33.25 28.13 -29.87
N GLY A 110 -33.60 27.75 -28.64
CA GLY A 110 -34.95 27.73 -28.09
C GLY A 110 -35.16 26.61 -27.06
N GLY A 111 -36.04 26.84 -26.08
CA GLY A 111 -36.12 26.10 -24.82
C GLY A 111 -36.79 24.71 -24.82
N SER A 112 -36.42 23.77 -25.69
CA SER A 112 -37.10 22.44 -25.65
C SER A 112 -36.25 21.25 -26.02
N ALA A 113 -34.99 21.43 -26.40
CA ALA A 113 -34.13 20.30 -26.70
C ALA A 113 -33.66 19.65 -25.38
N PRO A 114 -33.78 18.32 -25.23
CA PRO A 114 -32.97 17.59 -24.28
C PRO A 114 -31.51 17.89 -24.65
N VAL A 115 -30.74 18.43 -23.72
CA VAL A 115 -29.30 18.59 -23.92
C VAL A 115 -28.64 17.69 -22.90
N HIS A 116 -28.20 16.55 -23.41
CA HIS A 116 -27.17 15.73 -22.81
C HIS A 116 -25.79 16.26 -23.27
N PRO A 117 -24.69 16.10 -22.50
CA PRO A 117 -23.32 16.40 -22.95
C PRO A 117 -22.92 15.79 -24.30
N SER A 118 -23.46 14.64 -24.66
CA SER A 118 -23.26 14.01 -25.99
C SER A 118 -23.97 14.71 -27.17
N VAL A 119 -24.74 15.78 -26.94
CA VAL A 119 -25.42 16.51 -28.01
C VAL A 119 -24.44 17.34 -28.82
N SER A 120 -24.35 17.04 -30.13
CA SER A 120 -23.60 17.85 -31.11
C SER A 120 -24.08 19.30 -31.10
N CYS A 121 -23.34 20.16 -30.41
CA CYS A 121 -23.63 21.57 -30.30
C CYS A 121 -22.49 22.40 -30.93
N THR A 122 -22.80 23.59 -31.44
CA THR A 122 -21.77 24.47 -31.99
C THR A 122 -21.11 25.22 -30.83
N ASN A 123 -19.88 24.85 -30.49
CA ASN A 123 -19.08 25.55 -29.49
C ASN A 123 -19.10 27.06 -29.76
N SER A 124 -19.50 27.82 -28.75
CA SER A 124 -19.68 29.26 -28.87
C SER A 124 -18.75 29.97 -27.89
N THR A 125 -17.82 30.75 -28.43
CA THR A 125 -16.96 31.65 -27.65
C THR A 125 -17.71 32.83 -27.02
N SER A 126 -19.04 32.90 -27.19
CA SER A 126 -19.89 33.92 -26.57
C SER A 126 -20.29 33.55 -25.14
N TYR A 127 -19.96 32.34 -24.70
CA TYR A 127 -20.19 31.81 -23.35
C TYR A 127 -18.83 31.41 -22.78
N GLY A 128 -18.53 31.82 -21.54
CA GLY A 128 -17.31 31.35 -20.87
C GLY A 128 -17.45 29.86 -20.52
N PRO A 129 -16.37 29.06 -20.59
CA PRO A 129 -16.36 27.76 -19.92
C PRO A 129 -16.49 27.98 -18.40
N TRP A 130 -16.91 26.95 -17.69
CA TRP A 130 -16.79 26.97 -16.24
C TRP A 130 -15.32 27.22 -15.84
N SER A 131 -15.12 27.97 -14.77
CA SER A 131 -13.79 28.36 -14.31
C SER A 131 -13.75 28.54 -12.81
N VAL A 132 -12.61 28.29 -12.20
CA VAL A 132 -12.39 28.56 -10.77
C VAL A 132 -12.25 30.06 -10.55
N THR A 133 -13.13 30.65 -9.74
CA THR A 133 -13.17 32.10 -9.47
C THR A 133 -13.35 32.40 -7.99
N THR A 134 -13.12 33.66 -7.61
CA THR A 134 -13.39 34.15 -6.24
C THR A 134 -14.79 34.74 -6.08
N ASP A 135 -15.63 34.64 -7.12
CA ASP A 135 -16.90 35.34 -7.16
C ASP A 135 -17.98 34.49 -6.47
N SER A 136 -18.39 34.90 -5.27
CA SER A 136 -19.40 34.19 -4.47
C SER A 136 -19.02 32.74 -4.13
N ALA A 137 -17.78 32.54 -3.70
CA ALA A 137 -17.29 31.24 -3.24
C ALA A 137 -18.21 30.67 -2.13
N ILE A 138 -18.48 29.36 -2.22
CA ILE A 138 -19.39 28.66 -1.30
C ILE A 138 -18.69 28.47 0.04
N ASP A 139 -17.48 27.92 0.02
CA ASP A 139 -16.56 27.86 1.16
C ASP A 139 -15.19 28.43 0.74
N GLY A 140 -14.40 28.91 1.70
CA GLY A 140 -13.08 29.45 1.38
C GLY A 140 -13.05 30.70 0.48
N THR A 141 -12.18 30.69 -0.52
CA THR A 141 -11.80 31.82 -1.39
C THR A 141 -12.19 31.59 -2.85
N TYR A 142 -12.20 30.36 -3.32
CA TYR A 142 -12.42 29.98 -4.71
C TYR A 142 -13.51 28.91 -4.83
N SER A 143 -14.33 28.98 -5.87
CA SER A 143 -15.22 27.87 -6.25
C SER A 143 -15.29 27.76 -7.77
N LEU A 144 -15.74 26.61 -8.25
CA LEU A 144 -15.96 26.39 -9.67
C LEU A 144 -17.25 27.11 -10.12
N ASP A 145 -17.12 28.13 -10.96
CA ASP A 145 -18.20 29.02 -11.41
C ASP A 145 -18.55 28.77 -12.87
N SER A 146 -19.84 28.59 -13.15
CA SER A 146 -20.42 28.48 -14.50
C SER A 146 -20.21 29.70 -15.40
N GLY A 147 -19.90 30.85 -14.81
CA GLY A 147 -19.82 32.17 -15.42
C GLY A 147 -21.21 32.77 -15.69
N GLU A 148 -21.32 34.10 -15.55
CA GLU A 148 -22.57 34.81 -15.90
C GLU A 148 -22.90 34.54 -17.37
N ASN A 149 -24.10 34.02 -17.62
CA ASN A 149 -24.59 33.80 -18.97
C ASN A 149 -25.49 34.96 -19.41
N PRO A 150 -24.97 35.98 -20.13
CA PRO A 150 -25.73 37.18 -20.48
C PRO A 150 -26.72 36.97 -21.63
N SER A 151 -26.69 35.79 -22.28
CA SER A 151 -27.48 35.50 -23.47
C SER A 151 -28.66 34.59 -23.15
N GLN A 152 -29.79 34.86 -23.82
CA GLN A 152 -30.98 34.01 -23.74
C GLN A 152 -30.71 32.66 -24.42
N TYR A 153 -31.03 31.54 -23.74
CA TYR A 153 -30.90 30.17 -24.26
C TYR A 153 -29.45 29.68 -24.42
N GLY A 154 -28.58 30.06 -23.49
CA GLY A 154 -27.21 29.53 -23.42
C GLY A 154 -27.12 28.31 -22.49
N VAL A 155 -26.19 27.41 -22.78
CA VAL A 155 -25.80 26.30 -21.92
C VAL A 155 -24.29 26.31 -21.76
N THR A 156 -23.83 26.15 -20.53
CA THR A 156 -22.41 25.94 -20.19
C THR A 156 -22.32 24.68 -19.34
N ALA A 157 -21.34 23.84 -19.59
CA ALA A 157 -21.14 22.62 -18.82
C ALA A 157 -19.66 22.34 -18.61
N ILE A 158 -19.40 21.58 -17.55
CA ILE A 158 -18.11 21.00 -17.24
C ILE A 158 -18.35 19.59 -16.74
N SER A 159 -17.56 18.64 -17.23
CA SER A 159 -17.55 17.26 -16.76
C SER A 159 -16.18 16.87 -16.25
N VAL A 160 -16.18 15.91 -15.33
CA VAL A 160 -15.00 15.21 -14.86
C VAL A 160 -15.26 13.71 -15.06
N GLU A 161 -14.37 13.07 -15.79
CA GLU A 161 -14.34 11.62 -15.99
C GLU A 161 -13.27 11.02 -15.05
N PHE A 162 -13.61 9.93 -14.37
CA PHE A 162 -12.75 9.25 -13.40
C PHE A 162 -13.16 7.80 -13.21
N GLU A 163 -12.21 6.96 -12.85
CA GLU A 163 -12.45 5.59 -12.40
C GLU A 163 -12.65 5.57 -10.87
N THR A 164 -13.44 4.62 -10.40
CA THR A 164 -13.72 4.39 -8.97
C THR A 164 -13.95 2.89 -8.70
N ILE A 165 -13.61 2.44 -7.50
CA ILE A 165 -13.93 1.10 -6.98
C ILE A 165 -15.31 1.09 -6.28
N GLY A 166 -16.20 2.00 -6.69
CA GLY A 166 -17.43 2.31 -5.98
C GLY A 166 -17.24 3.26 -4.81
N GLY A 167 -18.33 3.90 -4.40
CA GLY A 167 -18.34 4.81 -3.24
C GLY A 167 -19.29 5.98 -3.43
N THR A 168 -19.12 7.02 -2.62
CA THR A 168 -20.05 8.16 -2.61
C THR A 168 -19.34 9.44 -3.03
N ALA A 169 -19.72 10.00 -4.18
CA ALA A 169 -19.33 11.33 -4.58
C ALA A 169 -20.13 12.39 -3.80
N THR A 170 -19.46 13.45 -3.34
CA THR A 170 -20.12 14.56 -2.63
C THR A 170 -19.67 15.90 -3.15
N TRP A 171 -20.55 16.90 -3.13
CA TRP A 171 -20.21 18.27 -3.48
C TRP A 171 -21.19 19.27 -2.86
N GLU A 172 -20.74 20.50 -2.71
CA GLU A 172 -21.60 21.65 -2.41
C GLU A 172 -21.96 22.39 -3.70
N TRP A 173 -23.16 22.96 -3.73
CA TRP A 173 -23.64 23.74 -4.85
C TRP A 173 -24.34 25.01 -4.38
N GLN A 174 -24.28 26.03 -5.22
CA GLN A 174 -25.04 27.26 -5.06
C GLN A 174 -25.56 27.71 -6.42
N THR A 175 -26.77 28.27 -6.46
CA THR A 175 -27.31 28.96 -7.63
C THR A 175 -27.72 30.38 -7.26
N SER A 176 -27.61 31.30 -8.22
CA SER A 176 -28.26 32.61 -8.15
C SER A 176 -28.96 32.87 -9.47
N THR A 177 -30.22 32.43 -9.57
CA THR A 177 -31.02 32.56 -10.79
C THR A 177 -32.44 33.03 -10.50
N PHE A 178 -33.27 33.12 -11.54
CA PHE A 178 -34.69 33.36 -11.37
C PHE A 178 -35.39 32.14 -10.76
N PHE A 179 -35.96 32.30 -9.56
CA PHE A 179 -36.76 31.25 -8.93
C PHE A 179 -38.04 30.97 -9.74
N ARG A 180 -38.22 29.71 -10.15
CA ARG A 180 -39.31 29.27 -11.02
C ARG A 180 -40.12 28.16 -10.36
N ASP A 181 -41.33 28.47 -9.93
CA ASP A 181 -42.30 27.55 -9.32
C ASP A 181 -43.33 26.97 -10.30
N PHE A 182 -43.12 27.16 -11.61
CA PHE A 182 -44.01 26.67 -12.66
C PHE A 182 -43.23 26.09 -13.85
N THR A 183 -43.73 24.99 -14.41
CA THR A 183 -43.13 24.33 -15.58
C THR A 183 -43.16 25.26 -16.78
N SER A 184 -42.03 25.38 -17.48
CA SER A 184 -41.93 26.20 -18.69
C SER A 184 -40.90 25.61 -19.65
N VAL A 185 -40.89 26.09 -20.90
CA VAL A 185 -39.83 25.76 -21.85
C VAL A 185 -38.50 26.43 -21.49
N TYR A 186 -38.48 27.37 -20.56
CA TYR A 186 -37.27 28.08 -20.15
C TYR A 186 -36.69 27.47 -18.88
N TYR A 187 -35.38 27.23 -18.91
CA TYR A 187 -34.61 26.65 -17.82
C TYR A 187 -33.58 27.69 -17.38
N ASP A 188 -33.60 28.08 -16.11
CA ASP A 188 -32.67 29.04 -15.51
C ASP A 188 -32.10 28.39 -14.26
N GLY A 189 -31.12 27.49 -14.40
CA GLY A 189 -30.70 26.66 -13.28
C GLY A 189 -29.63 25.62 -13.59
N LEU A 190 -29.11 25.03 -12.53
CA LEU A 190 -28.14 23.94 -12.52
C LEU A 190 -28.83 22.59 -12.73
N GLU A 191 -28.18 21.74 -13.51
CA GLU A 191 -28.44 20.32 -13.66
C GLU A 191 -27.16 19.54 -13.39
N VAL A 192 -27.31 18.37 -12.81
CA VAL A 192 -26.22 17.42 -12.61
C VAL A 192 -26.60 16.14 -13.32
N TRP A 193 -25.64 15.56 -14.02
CA TRP A 193 -25.77 14.30 -14.72
C TRP A 193 -24.65 13.38 -14.28
N VAL A 194 -24.97 12.10 -14.13
CA VAL A 194 -24.03 11.02 -13.80
C VAL A 194 -24.24 9.94 -14.85
N ASP A 195 -23.19 9.60 -15.61
CA ASP A 195 -23.19 8.62 -16.70
C ASP A 195 -24.32 8.84 -17.71
N GLY A 196 -24.56 10.13 -17.94
CA GLY A 196 -25.60 10.60 -18.84
C GLY A 196 -27.04 10.48 -18.38
N VAL A 197 -27.26 10.07 -17.13
CA VAL A 197 -28.55 10.10 -16.45
C VAL A 197 -28.67 11.41 -15.66
N LYS A 198 -29.73 12.18 -15.92
CA LYS A 198 -29.99 13.43 -15.20
C LYS A 198 -30.47 13.14 -13.78
N LEU A 199 -29.81 13.75 -12.79
CA LEU A 199 -30.28 13.71 -11.41
C LEU A 199 -31.60 14.49 -11.25
N PRO A 200 -32.67 13.88 -10.69
CA PRO A 200 -33.96 14.53 -10.54
C PRO A 200 -33.96 15.52 -9.36
N ALA A 201 -33.58 16.78 -9.63
CA ALA A 201 -33.42 17.82 -8.61
C ALA A 201 -34.64 17.99 -7.66
N SER A 202 -35.87 17.78 -8.14
CA SER A 202 -37.07 17.87 -7.30
C SER A 202 -37.16 16.78 -6.22
N SER A 203 -36.64 15.58 -6.50
CA SER A 203 -36.52 14.50 -5.52
C SER A 203 -35.42 14.76 -4.49
N LEU A 204 -34.46 15.63 -4.85
CA LEU A 204 -33.31 16.04 -4.05
C LEU A 204 -33.53 17.41 -3.39
N GLY A 205 -34.79 17.80 -3.18
CA GLY A 205 -35.16 18.97 -2.38
C GLY A 205 -35.26 20.30 -3.13
N SER A 206 -35.00 20.36 -4.45
CA SER A 206 -35.23 21.57 -5.22
C SER A 206 -36.71 21.95 -5.24
N ALA A 207 -37.01 23.20 -4.90
CA ALA A 207 -38.37 23.76 -5.00
C ALA A 207 -38.70 24.27 -6.42
N CYS A 208 -37.76 24.17 -7.36
CA CYS A 208 -37.91 24.67 -8.72
C CYS A 208 -38.61 23.67 -9.63
N ALA A 209 -39.37 24.20 -10.59
CA ALA A 209 -39.94 23.40 -11.67
C ALA A 209 -38.85 23.01 -12.70
N ASN A 210 -39.17 22.05 -13.58
CA ASN A 210 -38.30 21.50 -14.62
C ASN A 210 -37.10 20.66 -14.13
N ASP A 211 -37.13 20.19 -12.88
CA ASP A 211 -36.08 19.36 -12.27
C ASP A 211 -34.68 19.99 -12.41
N VAL A 212 -34.56 21.25 -12.02
CA VAL A 212 -33.28 21.98 -11.94
C VAL A 212 -33.13 22.61 -10.56
N TRP A 213 -31.91 22.92 -10.13
CA TRP A 213 -31.69 23.82 -8.98
C TRP A 213 -31.68 25.26 -9.48
N CYS A 214 -32.44 26.14 -8.83
CA CYS A 214 -32.65 27.52 -9.29
C CYS A 214 -33.01 28.47 -8.15
N GLY A 215 -33.07 29.77 -8.45
CA GLY A 215 -33.26 30.80 -7.42
C GLY A 215 -31.93 31.17 -6.76
N ASP A 216 -32.02 31.93 -5.66
CA ASP A 216 -30.91 32.08 -4.73
C ASP A 216 -31.01 30.95 -3.71
N ASP A 217 -30.32 29.85 -3.99
CA ASP A 217 -30.41 28.59 -3.24
C ASP A 217 -29.05 27.90 -3.18
N SER A 218 -28.86 27.04 -2.18
CA SER A 218 -27.62 26.29 -2.01
C SER A 218 -27.86 25.02 -1.21
N GLY A 219 -26.94 24.06 -1.31
CA GLY A 219 -26.98 22.86 -0.52
C GLY A 219 -25.84 21.90 -0.85
N SER A 220 -25.91 20.74 -0.21
CA SER A 220 -24.97 19.65 -0.41
C SER A 220 -25.62 18.52 -1.19
N MET A 221 -24.81 17.73 -1.88
CA MET A 221 -25.20 16.54 -2.61
C MET A 221 -24.29 15.37 -2.27
N SER A 222 -24.87 14.19 -2.41
CA SER A 222 -24.23 12.89 -2.21
C SER A 222 -24.84 11.95 -3.24
N TRP A 223 -24.00 11.24 -3.97
CA TRP A 223 -24.43 10.28 -4.99
C TRP A 223 -23.54 9.05 -4.92
N ASP A 224 -24.16 7.89 -4.81
CA ASP A 224 -23.44 6.61 -4.79
C ASP A 224 -23.14 6.21 -6.23
N LEU A 225 -21.92 5.75 -6.45
CA LEU A 225 -21.37 5.24 -7.70
C LEU A 225 -20.97 3.80 -7.44
N ASP A 226 -21.20 2.96 -8.44
CA ASP A 226 -20.70 1.59 -8.45
C ASP A 226 -19.23 1.61 -8.93
N ALA A 227 -18.64 0.43 -9.11
CA ALA A 227 -17.33 0.29 -9.71
C ALA A 227 -17.32 0.79 -11.16
N GLY A 228 -16.17 1.27 -11.62
CA GLY A 228 -15.93 1.54 -13.03
C GLY A 228 -15.60 2.96 -13.42
N LEU A 229 -15.68 3.23 -14.73
CA LEU A 229 -15.46 4.54 -15.32
C LEU A 229 -16.74 5.39 -15.28
N HIS A 230 -16.70 6.50 -14.54
CA HIS A 230 -17.84 7.40 -14.37
C HIS A 230 -17.57 8.82 -14.92
N GLU A 231 -18.64 9.48 -15.38
CA GLU A 231 -18.64 10.91 -15.74
C GLU A 231 -19.68 11.68 -14.92
N ILE A 232 -19.22 12.65 -14.12
CA ILE A 232 -20.10 13.65 -13.49
C ILE A 232 -20.08 14.93 -14.30
N THR A 233 -21.24 15.35 -14.80
CA THR A 233 -21.42 16.60 -15.55
C THR A 233 -22.24 17.62 -14.77
N PHE A 234 -21.65 18.79 -14.52
CA PHE A 234 -22.35 19.99 -14.05
C PHE A 234 -22.75 20.86 -15.24
N LEU A 235 -24.05 21.05 -15.44
CA LEU A 235 -24.61 21.76 -16.58
C LEU A 235 -25.47 22.92 -16.09
N PHE A 236 -25.14 24.13 -16.51
CA PHE A 236 -25.94 25.32 -16.25
C PHE A 236 -26.72 25.75 -17.49
N ARG A 237 -28.05 25.94 -17.34
CA ARG A 237 -28.94 26.46 -18.38
C ARG A 237 -29.36 27.89 -18.08
N SER A 238 -29.22 28.76 -19.07
CA SER A 238 -29.75 30.13 -19.08
C SER A 238 -30.91 30.23 -20.06
N GLY A 239 -32.12 30.47 -19.57
CA GLY A 239 -33.37 30.42 -20.32
C GLY A 239 -33.97 31.80 -20.57
N THR A 240 -33.76 32.76 -19.67
CA THR A 240 -34.31 34.11 -19.76
C THR A 240 -33.25 35.17 -19.45
N SER A 241 -33.21 36.24 -20.24
CA SER A 241 -32.29 37.34 -19.98
C SER A 241 -32.74 38.14 -18.74
N GLY A 242 -32.12 37.91 -17.60
CA GLY A 242 -32.01 38.88 -16.49
C GLY A 242 -33.28 39.16 -15.69
N THR A 243 -34.00 38.14 -15.20
CA THR A 243 -35.14 38.36 -14.29
C THR A 243 -34.97 37.87 -12.85
N GLY A 244 -33.80 37.33 -12.48
CA GLY A 244 -33.44 37.03 -11.09
C GLY A 244 -31.99 36.54 -10.94
N GLY A 245 -31.35 36.88 -9.81
CA GLY A 245 -29.96 36.51 -9.50
C GLY A 245 -28.90 37.07 -10.46
N SER A 246 -27.70 36.51 -10.39
CA SER A 246 -26.61 36.73 -11.36
C SER A 246 -26.65 35.78 -12.56
N ASN A 247 -27.62 34.86 -12.60
CA ASN A 247 -27.77 33.82 -13.61
C ASN A 247 -26.53 32.91 -13.72
N GLN A 248 -26.15 32.35 -12.58
CA GLN A 248 -24.96 31.51 -12.39
C GLN A 248 -25.25 30.34 -11.43
N ALA A 249 -24.37 29.35 -11.50
CA ALA A 249 -24.19 28.32 -10.50
C ALA A 249 -22.71 28.17 -10.14
N TRP A 250 -22.48 27.67 -8.92
CA TRP A 250 -21.18 27.37 -8.36
C TRP A 250 -21.18 25.95 -7.80
N ILE A 251 -20.02 25.29 -7.89
CA ILE A 251 -19.72 23.98 -7.28
C ILE A 251 -18.46 24.14 -6.43
N ASP A 252 -18.45 23.51 -5.28
CA ASP A 252 -17.34 23.56 -4.33
C ASP A 252 -17.25 22.27 -3.51
N ASN A 253 -16.13 22.07 -2.81
CA ASN A 253 -15.88 20.92 -1.94
C ASN A 253 -16.24 19.59 -2.64
N LEU A 254 -15.86 19.45 -3.91
CA LEU A 254 -16.10 18.23 -4.68
C LEU A 254 -15.17 17.13 -4.16
N GLN A 255 -15.74 15.98 -3.85
CA GLN A 255 -15.01 14.81 -3.41
C GLN A 255 -15.50 13.63 -4.24
N LEU A 256 -14.57 12.98 -4.94
CA LEU A 256 -14.84 11.85 -5.81
C LEU A 256 -14.20 10.60 -5.17
N PRO A 257 -14.91 9.46 -5.16
CA PRO A 257 -14.40 8.21 -4.60
C PRO A 257 -13.45 7.53 -5.60
N MET A 258 -12.36 8.17 -6.02
CA MET A 258 -11.51 7.63 -7.09
C MET A 258 -10.69 6.40 -6.61
N ASN A 259 -9.98 5.73 -7.54
CA ASN A 259 -9.26 4.47 -7.30
C ASN A 259 -8.59 4.40 -5.93
N GLY A 260 -8.76 3.27 -5.25
CA GLY A 260 -8.55 3.13 -3.82
C GLY A 260 -7.10 3.29 -3.34
N LEU A 261 -6.96 3.50 -2.03
CA LEU A 261 -5.70 3.27 -1.32
C LEU A 261 -5.62 1.80 -0.93
N GLU A 262 -4.50 1.15 -1.27
CA GLU A 262 -4.14 -0.17 -0.73
C GLU A 262 -3.96 -0.07 0.78
N ASN A 263 -4.68 -0.91 1.51
CA ASN A 263 -4.50 -1.10 2.94
C ASN A 263 -4.18 -2.58 3.20
N GLN A 264 -3.07 -2.82 3.89
CA GLN A 264 -2.71 -4.13 4.43
C GLN A 264 -3.83 -4.61 5.36
N LEU A 265 -4.42 -5.77 5.08
CA LEU A 265 -5.55 -6.32 5.83
C LEU A 265 -5.16 -7.60 6.58
N ASP A 266 -4.43 -8.49 5.93
CA ASP A 266 -3.65 -9.53 6.61
C ASP A 266 -2.28 -8.97 7.00
N THR A 267 -1.76 -9.35 8.17
CA THR A 267 -0.49 -8.80 8.70
C THR A 267 0.64 -9.83 8.72
N ASP A 268 0.37 -11.02 8.19
CA ASP A 268 1.23 -12.22 8.13
C ASP A 268 0.81 -12.97 6.87
N ASP A 269 1.08 -12.36 5.70
CA ASP A 269 0.52 -12.72 4.38
C ASP A 269 0.85 -14.17 3.94
N ASP A 270 1.89 -14.78 4.49
CA ASP A 270 2.29 -16.17 4.22
C ASP A 270 2.18 -17.14 5.41
N ASN A 271 1.74 -16.61 6.56
CA ASN A 271 1.44 -17.37 7.77
C ASN A 271 2.64 -18.17 8.33
N ASP A 272 3.86 -17.66 8.13
CA ASP A 272 5.10 -18.21 8.69
C ASP A 272 5.26 -17.88 10.19
N GLY A 273 4.52 -16.86 10.66
CA GLY A 273 4.47 -16.39 12.04
C GLY A 273 5.30 -15.13 12.32
N LEU A 274 5.90 -14.55 11.29
CA LEU A 274 6.43 -13.19 11.25
C LEU A 274 5.30 -12.24 10.82
N LEU A 275 5.51 -10.93 10.97
CA LEU A 275 4.53 -9.95 10.48
C LEU A 275 5.15 -9.25 9.28
N ASP A 276 4.35 -8.84 8.30
CA ASP A 276 4.87 -8.24 7.04
C ASP A 276 5.75 -6.99 7.29
N ASP A 277 5.62 -6.33 8.45
CA ASP A 277 6.42 -5.15 8.80
C ASP A 277 7.86 -5.47 9.25
N ILE A 278 8.12 -6.73 9.57
CA ILE A 278 9.44 -7.27 9.96
C ILE A 278 9.89 -8.42 9.05
N ASP A 279 9.00 -8.93 8.20
CA ASP A 279 9.30 -9.98 7.23
C ASP A 279 9.98 -9.40 5.99
N LEU A 280 11.10 -9.99 5.60
CA LEU A 280 11.85 -9.59 4.42
C LEU A 280 11.18 -10.04 3.10
N ASP A 281 10.41 -11.12 3.12
CA ASP A 281 9.64 -11.63 1.97
C ASP A 281 8.23 -12.08 2.41
N PRO A 282 7.29 -11.14 2.63
CA PRO A 282 5.96 -11.43 3.20
C PRO A 282 5.08 -12.42 2.43
N PHE A 283 5.51 -12.91 1.27
CA PHE A 283 4.75 -13.86 0.45
C PHE A 283 5.42 -15.24 0.33
N ASP A 284 6.60 -15.43 0.90
CA ASP A 284 7.31 -16.71 0.87
C ASP A 284 7.46 -17.28 2.30
N PRO A 285 6.60 -18.23 2.69
CA PRO A 285 6.55 -18.71 4.07
C PRO A 285 7.82 -19.40 4.53
N CYS A 286 8.75 -19.70 3.62
CA CYS A 286 9.96 -20.46 3.92
C CYS A 286 11.08 -19.62 4.51
N ILE A 287 11.00 -18.30 4.47
CA ILE A 287 12.05 -17.35 4.85
C ILE A 287 11.41 -16.05 5.37
N GLY A 288 12.08 -15.31 6.25
CA GLY A 288 11.55 -13.99 6.60
C GLY A 288 12.34 -13.15 7.62
N LEU A 289 13.40 -13.68 8.21
CA LEU A 289 14.32 -12.90 9.05
C LEU A 289 15.64 -12.61 8.33
N ASP A 290 16.12 -11.38 8.51
CA ASP A 290 17.43 -10.84 8.11
C ASP A 290 17.88 -9.92 9.26
N ASN A 291 18.46 -10.53 10.30
CA ASN A 291 18.71 -9.85 11.57
C ASN A 291 19.84 -8.82 11.48
N ASP A 292 20.75 -8.94 10.51
CA ASP A 292 21.86 -8.02 10.28
C ASP A 292 21.65 -7.01 9.12
N GLU A 293 20.53 -7.13 8.41
CA GLU A 293 20.10 -6.32 7.25
C GLU A 293 21.08 -6.39 6.05
N ASP A 294 21.77 -7.52 5.85
CA ASP A 294 22.70 -7.70 4.74
C ASP A 294 22.06 -8.24 3.44
N GLY A 295 20.80 -8.70 3.55
CA GLY A 295 19.96 -9.19 2.45
C GLY A 295 20.05 -10.70 2.20
N GLU A 296 20.70 -11.45 3.07
CA GLU A 296 20.63 -12.91 3.16
C GLU A 296 19.65 -13.31 4.30
N PHE A 297 19.16 -14.56 4.32
CA PHE A 297 18.12 -14.98 5.26
C PHE A 297 18.70 -15.80 6.41
N ASP A 298 18.33 -15.48 7.64
CA ASP A 298 18.83 -16.16 8.86
C ASP A 298 18.55 -17.67 8.84
N ASP A 299 17.27 -18.06 8.70
CA ASP A 299 16.86 -19.45 8.73
C ASP A 299 15.62 -19.77 7.87
N ILE A 300 15.26 -21.06 7.87
CA ILE A 300 14.03 -21.54 7.22
C ILE A 300 12.97 -21.72 8.28
N VAL A 301 11.96 -20.85 8.23
CA VAL A 301 10.83 -20.84 9.16
C VAL A 301 9.78 -21.85 8.69
N GLY A 302 9.21 -21.63 7.51
CA GLY A 302 8.05 -22.37 7.01
C GLY A 302 6.77 -21.97 7.75
N VAL A 303 5.62 -22.27 7.16
CA VAL A 303 4.29 -22.02 7.75
C VAL A 303 4.24 -22.48 9.23
N ASN A 304 3.96 -21.55 10.14
CA ASN A 304 3.94 -21.76 11.60
C ASN A 304 5.23 -22.36 12.20
N GLY A 305 6.40 -22.10 11.62
CA GLY A 305 7.69 -22.64 12.05
C GLY A 305 7.86 -24.15 11.80
N LEU A 306 7.15 -24.71 10.81
CA LEU A 306 7.17 -26.14 10.50
C LEU A 306 8.14 -26.52 9.36
N GLY A 307 8.80 -25.54 8.73
CA GLY A 307 9.68 -25.74 7.57
C GLY A 307 8.94 -26.30 6.35
N VAL A 308 7.68 -25.90 6.17
CA VAL A 308 6.83 -26.29 5.05
C VAL A 308 6.27 -25.05 4.35
N ASP A 309 6.06 -25.19 3.05
CA ASP A 309 5.37 -24.23 2.19
C ASP A 309 3.83 -24.29 2.44
N LEU A 310 3.08 -23.33 1.91
CA LEU A 310 1.61 -23.22 1.97
C LEU A 310 0.91 -24.46 1.39
N ASP A 311 1.49 -25.12 0.39
CA ASP A 311 0.98 -26.37 -0.17
C ASP A 311 1.27 -27.62 0.70
N GLY A 312 2.00 -27.44 1.79
CA GLY A 312 2.45 -28.46 2.75
C GLY A 312 3.66 -29.28 2.28
N SER A 313 4.31 -28.89 1.18
CA SER A 313 5.61 -29.40 0.79
C SER A 313 6.70 -28.84 1.70
N ALA A 314 7.87 -29.49 1.75
CA ALA A 314 8.95 -29.01 2.60
C ALA A 314 9.69 -27.88 1.90
N CYS A 315 10.02 -26.81 2.63
CA CYS A 315 10.89 -25.75 2.16
C CYS A 315 12.23 -26.32 1.69
N ASP A 316 12.69 -25.92 0.50
CA ASP A 316 13.96 -26.36 -0.06
C ASP A 316 15.06 -25.34 0.25
N ALA A 317 15.86 -25.64 1.27
CA ALA A 317 17.01 -24.82 1.66
C ALA A 317 18.02 -24.52 0.54
N SER A 318 17.97 -25.24 -0.59
CA SER A 318 18.87 -24.98 -1.71
C SER A 318 18.39 -23.88 -2.66
N ASP A 319 17.14 -23.43 -2.51
CA ASP A 319 16.57 -22.34 -3.28
C ASP A 319 16.88 -20.97 -2.65
N TYR A 320 17.28 -20.94 -1.37
CA TYR A 320 17.57 -19.74 -0.59
C TYR A 320 19.06 -19.60 -0.26
N PRO A 321 19.59 -18.37 -0.32
CA PRO A 321 20.92 -18.08 0.19
C PRO A 321 20.79 -17.79 1.71
N ILE A 322 20.98 -18.85 2.50
CA ILE A 322 20.92 -18.78 3.97
C ILE A 322 22.22 -18.16 4.48
N ASP A 323 22.09 -17.14 5.33
CA ASP A 323 23.21 -16.50 6.01
C ASP A 323 23.90 -17.49 6.96
N ASN A 324 25.16 -17.24 7.26
CA ASN A 324 25.90 -18.04 8.23
C ASN A 324 26.48 -17.20 9.36
N ASN A 325 26.02 -15.95 9.52
CA ASN A 325 26.51 -14.96 10.46
C ASN A 325 25.42 -13.91 10.71
N ASP A 326 24.33 -14.36 11.33
CA ASP A 326 23.04 -13.64 11.41
C ASP A 326 23.09 -12.31 12.19
N ASP A 327 24.20 -11.97 12.84
CA ASP A 327 24.39 -10.72 13.61
C ASP A 327 25.63 -9.89 13.21
N ASN A 328 26.39 -10.40 12.24
CA ASN A 328 27.60 -9.80 11.69
C ASN A 328 28.74 -9.52 12.69
N ASP A 329 28.89 -10.33 13.73
CA ASP A 329 29.89 -10.12 14.78
C ASP A 329 31.29 -10.71 14.49
N ALA A 330 31.42 -11.37 13.34
CA ALA A 330 32.59 -12.07 12.77
C ALA A 330 32.71 -13.56 13.10
N TRP A 331 31.83 -14.11 13.93
CA TRP A 331 31.66 -15.54 14.11
C TRP A 331 30.62 -16.08 13.13
N THR A 332 30.59 -17.40 12.95
CA THR A 332 29.51 -18.01 12.18
C THR A 332 28.51 -18.66 13.12
N ASP A 333 27.24 -18.77 12.78
CA ASP A 333 26.22 -19.35 13.68
C ASP A 333 26.60 -20.79 14.08
N ALA A 334 27.28 -21.49 13.19
CA ALA A 334 27.82 -22.83 13.43
C ALA A 334 28.90 -22.83 14.53
N ASP A 335 29.78 -21.84 14.53
CA ASP A 335 30.83 -21.69 15.55
C ASP A 335 30.20 -21.21 16.86
N GLU A 336 29.32 -20.23 16.83
CA GLU A 336 28.62 -19.70 17.99
C GLU A 336 27.77 -20.75 18.70
N THR A 337 26.98 -21.51 17.94
CA THR A 337 26.23 -22.66 18.47
C THR A 337 27.16 -23.69 19.13
N ALA A 338 28.35 -23.89 18.58
CA ALA A 338 29.34 -24.82 19.14
C ALA A 338 30.01 -24.26 20.41
N CYS A 339 30.18 -22.94 20.50
CA CYS A 339 30.76 -22.21 21.62
C CYS A 339 29.73 -21.85 22.70
N GLY A 340 28.44 -21.96 22.39
CA GLY A 340 27.31 -21.74 23.29
C GLY A 340 26.86 -20.28 23.41
N THR A 341 27.13 -19.47 22.39
CA THR A 341 26.65 -18.09 22.26
C THR A 341 25.41 -17.98 21.37
N ASP A 342 24.81 -16.80 21.27
CA ASP A 342 23.54 -16.55 20.58
C ASP A 342 23.79 -15.92 19.21
N PRO A 343 23.59 -16.66 18.08
CA PRO A 343 23.91 -16.16 16.74
C PRO A 343 23.18 -14.91 16.26
N MET A 344 22.16 -14.50 17.01
CA MET A 344 21.31 -13.35 16.70
C MET A 344 21.71 -12.09 17.49
N ASP A 345 22.68 -12.16 18.41
CA ASP A 345 23.08 -11.06 19.28
C ASP A 345 24.58 -10.75 19.18
N ALA A 346 24.92 -9.73 18.39
CA ALA A 346 26.31 -9.31 18.15
C ALA A 346 27.10 -8.86 19.40
N MET A 347 26.48 -8.86 20.58
CA MET A 347 27.12 -8.60 21.87
C MET A 347 27.40 -9.87 22.67
N ASP A 348 26.88 -11.03 22.25
CA ASP A 348 27.12 -12.35 22.81
C ASP A 348 27.98 -13.17 21.86
N TYR A 349 29.27 -12.82 21.75
CA TYR A 349 30.24 -13.55 20.92
C TYR A 349 31.09 -14.54 21.72
N PRO A 350 31.62 -15.60 21.09
CA PRO A 350 32.53 -16.54 21.72
C PRO A 350 33.78 -15.89 22.33
N THR A 351 34.28 -16.45 23.42
CA THR A 351 35.59 -16.06 23.96
C THR A 351 36.70 -16.62 23.09
N ASP A 352 37.69 -15.78 22.76
CA ASP A 352 38.80 -16.07 21.85
C ASP A 352 40.03 -15.31 22.36
N ASN A 353 40.79 -15.97 23.24
CA ASN A 353 41.87 -15.34 23.99
C ASN A 353 43.10 -15.01 23.13
N ASP A 354 43.34 -15.75 22.05
CA ASP A 354 44.47 -15.55 21.15
C ASP A 354 44.12 -14.82 19.83
N GLY A 355 42.82 -14.71 19.51
CA GLY A 355 42.29 -14.00 18.35
C GLY A 355 42.35 -14.79 17.05
N ASP A 356 42.33 -16.12 17.09
CA ASP A 356 42.45 -16.98 15.91
C ASP A 356 41.13 -17.45 15.28
N LEU A 357 39.99 -17.04 15.88
CA LEU A 357 38.61 -17.43 15.54
C LEU A 357 38.28 -18.90 15.80
N VAL A 358 38.95 -19.50 16.78
CA VAL A 358 38.50 -20.70 17.47
C VAL A 358 38.20 -20.30 18.92
N CYS A 359 37.01 -20.60 19.40
CA CYS A 359 36.67 -20.19 20.76
C CYS A 359 37.40 -21.04 21.80
N ASP A 360 37.73 -20.44 22.95
CA ASP A 360 38.50 -21.11 24.02
C ASP A 360 37.94 -22.51 24.41
N PRO A 361 36.61 -22.74 24.49
CA PRO A 361 36.09 -24.08 24.80
C PRO A 361 36.43 -25.17 23.77
N LEU A 362 36.79 -24.80 22.54
CA LEU A 362 37.10 -25.68 21.42
C LEU A 362 38.55 -25.57 20.94
N ASP A 363 39.28 -24.55 21.39
CA ASP A 363 40.71 -24.38 21.15
C ASP A 363 41.50 -25.35 22.06
N PRO A 364 42.52 -26.06 21.53
CA PRO A 364 43.46 -26.82 22.34
C PRO A 364 44.62 -26.02 22.97
N ASP A 365 44.82 -24.75 22.60
CA ASP A 365 45.94 -23.88 23.01
C ASP A 365 45.47 -22.41 23.05
N ASP A 366 44.70 -22.06 24.09
CA ASP A 366 43.91 -20.82 24.24
C ASP A 366 44.75 -19.52 24.15
N ASP A 367 46.07 -19.57 24.34
CA ASP A 367 46.95 -18.41 24.24
C ASP A 367 48.03 -18.53 23.14
N ASN A 368 48.03 -19.65 22.43
CA ASN A 368 48.91 -19.96 21.31
C ASN A 368 50.42 -19.84 21.65
N ASP A 369 50.80 -20.11 22.91
CA ASP A 369 52.20 -20.14 23.35
C ASP A 369 52.94 -21.41 22.88
N GLY A 370 52.19 -22.41 22.42
CA GLY A 370 52.65 -23.71 21.95
C GLY A 370 52.52 -24.86 22.96
N THR A 371 51.85 -24.61 24.08
CA THR A 371 51.56 -25.56 25.15
C THR A 371 50.05 -25.75 25.26
N ALA A 372 49.58 -26.97 25.05
CA ALA A 372 48.14 -27.24 25.10
C ALA A 372 47.56 -27.04 26.51
N ASP A 373 46.32 -26.55 26.62
CA ASP A 373 45.67 -26.17 27.89
C ASP A 373 45.61 -27.33 28.90
N ASP A 374 45.58 -28.58 28.41
CA ASP A 374 45.51 -29.76 29.25
C ASP A 374 46.79 -30.04 30.05
N VAL A 375 47.90 -29.40 29.65
CA VAL A 375 49.20 -29.45 30.30
C VAL A 375 49.77 -28.08 30.65
N ASP A 376 49.07 -27.00 30.32
CA ASP A 376 49.45 -25.63 30.65
C ASP A 376 48.99 -25.23 32.08
N ALA A 377 49.90 -24.63 32.85
CA ALA A 377 49.59 -24.11 34.19
C ALA A 377 48.83 -22.77 34.13
N PHE A 378 49.01 -21.99 33.07
CA PHE A 378 48.34 -20.72 32.77
C PHE A 378 47.84 -20.70 31.32
N PRO A 379 46.79 -21.46 30.98
CA PRO A 379 46.28 -21.59 29.60
C PRO A 379 45.90 -20.29 28.87
N MET A 380 45.85 -19.15 29.56
CA MET A 380 45.40 -17.87 29.01
C MET A 380 46.51 -16.81 29.00
N ASP A 381 47.73 -17.15 29.44
CA ASP A 381 48.86 -16.22 29.53
C ASP A 381 50.00 -16.68 28.61
N PRO A 382 50.16 -16.08 27.42
CA PRO A 382 51.11 -16.54 26.40
C PRO A 382 52.59 -16.35 26.78
N TYR A 383 52.86 -15.92 28.01
CA TYR A 383 54.19 -15.75 28.57
C TYR A 383 54.48 -16.70 29.72
N GLU A 384 53.55 -17.55 30.15
CA GLU A 384 53.71 -18.45 31.29
C GLU A 384 53.05 -19.81 30.99
N SER A 385 53.81 -20.90 31.05
CA SER A 385 53.27 -22.26 30.82
C SER A 385 53.64 -23.27 31.90
N SER A 386 54.32 -22.83 32.97
CA SER A 386 54.79 -23.70 34.06
C SER A 386 54.70 -22.99 35.41
N ASP A 387 54.32 -23.75 36.45
CA ASP A 387 54.22 -23.35 37.86
C ASP A 387 54.80 -24.52 38.69
N LEU A 388 56.13 -24.55 38.80
CA LEU A 388 56.84 -25.73 39.28
C LEU A 388 56.61 -26.01 40.77
N ASP A 389 56.48 -24.97 41.60
CA ASP A 389 56.21 -25.10 43.03
C ASP A 389 54.71 -25.05 43.41
N GLY A 390 53.85 -24.64 42.46
CA GLY A 390 52.41 -24.61 42.61
C GLY A 390 51.89 -23.40 43.41
N ASP A 391 52.64 -22.30 43.46
CA ASP A 391 52.27 -21.09 44.21
C ASP A 391 51.32 -20.15 43.44
N GLY A 392 51.14 -20.39 42.13
CA GLY A 392 50.26 -19.65 41.23
C GLY A 392 50.92 -18.44 40.56
N ILE A 393 52.24 -18.31 40.62
CA ILE A 393 53.06 -17.41 39.80
C ILE A 393 53.80 -18.28 38.76
N GLY A 394 53.81 -17.88 37.50
CA GLY A 394 54.50 -18.68 36.46
C GLY A 394 56.01 -18.54 36.53
N ASP A 395 56.73 -19.60 36.18
CA ASP A 395 58.19 -19.72 36.28
C ASP A 395 58.95 -18.59 35.51
N ASN A 396 58.37 -17.93 34.49
CA ASN A 396 59.05 -16.80 33.84
C ASN A 396 59.00 -15.50 34.67
N ALA A 397 58.03 -15.39 35.59
CA ALA A 397 57.83 -14.25 36.48
C ALA A 397 58.17 -14.55 37.95
N ASP A 398 58.20 -15.81 38.35
CA ASP A 398 58.59 -16.28 39.67
C ASP A 398 60.10 -16.06 39.88
N PRO A 399 60.54 -15.48 41.01
CA PRO A 399 61.95 -15.44 41.36
C PRO A 399 62.47 -16.66 42.14
N ASP A 400 61.66 -17.69 42.42
CA ASP A 400 61.98 -18.90 43.22
C ASP A 400 61.22 -20.15 42.70
N ASP A 401 61.47 -20.58 41.45
CA ASP A 401 60.63 -21.53 40.69
C ASP A 401 60.33 -22.86 41.42
N ASP A 402 61.21 -23.35 42.29
CA ASP A 402 61.03 -24.62 43.02
C ASP A 402 60.59 -24.46 44.49
N GLY A 403 60.38 -23.22 44.94
CA GLY A 403 59.80 -22.87 46.23
C GLY A 403 60.64 -23.29 47.44
N ASP A 404 61.94 -23.55 47.28
CA ASP A 404 62.81 -24.02 48.36
C ASP A 404 63.33 -22.90 49.27
N GLY A 405 63.12 -21.64 48.85
CA GLY A 405 63.49 -20.42 49.55
C GLY A 405 64.79 -19.77 49.07
N TYR A 406 65.39 -20.27 47.97
CA TYR A 406 66.58 -19.74 47.34
C TYR A 406 66.29 -19.27 45.90
N LEU A 407 66.22 -17.94 45.73
CA LEU A 407 65.94 -17.33 44.42
C LEU A 407 66.80 -17.89 43.26
N ASP A 408 66.23 -18.09 42.07
CA ASP A 408 66.86 -18.77 40.91
C ASP A 408 68.22 -18.19 40.54
N GLY A 409 68.36 -16.86 40.64
CA GLY A 409 69.61 -16.15 40.35
C GLY A 409 70.74 -16.47 41.34
N ALA A 410 70.42 -17.09 42.47
CA ALA A 410 71.34 -17.53 43.52
C ALA A 410 71.36 -19.06 43.70
N ASP A 411 70.43 -19.79 43.10
CA ASP A 411 70.34 -21.25 43.15
C ASP A 411 71.21 -21.94 42.08
N ALA A 412 71.85 -23.05 42.45
CA ALA A 412 72.59 -23.89 41.52
C ALA A 412 71.69 -24.88 40.75
N PHE A 413 70.51 -25.20 41.29
CA PHE A 413 69.49 -26.10 40.76
C PHE A 413 68.09 -25.45 40.87
N PRO A 414 67.80 -24.37 40.12
CA PRO A 414 66.57 -23.58 40.29
C PRO A 414 65.23 -24.31 40.04
N THR A 415 65.26 -25.60 39.67
CA THR A 415 64.05 -26.38 39.37
C THR A 415 63.98 -27.67 40.20
N ASP A 416 64.76 -27.77 41.27
CA ASP A 416 64.80 -28.94 42.16
C ASP A 416 64.87 -28.48 43.61
N GLY A 417 63.69 -28.31 44.22
CA GLY A 417 63.59 -27.79 45.59
C GLY A 417 64.12 -28.71 46.69
N SER A 418 64.91 -29.73 46.34
CA SER A 418 65.69 -30.54 47.27
C SER A 418 67.20 -30.25 47.26
N GLU A 419 67.69 -29.47 46.30
CA GLU A 419 69.11 -29.19 46.04
C GLU A 419 69.31 -27.70 45.74
N TRP A 420 70.21 -27.00 46.45
CA TRP A 420 70.46 -25.56 46.22
C TRP A 420 71.93 -25.16 46.08
N VAL A 421 72.87 -26.11 46.28
CA VAL A 421 74.31 -25.82 46.28
C VAL A 421 75.18 -26.98 45.81
N ASP A 422 75.95 -26.79 44.73
CA ASP A 422 76.94 -27.78 44.26
C ASP A 422 78.37 -27.42 44.71
N TYR A 423 78.86 -28.09 45.76
CA TYR A 423 80.20 -27.81 46.30
C TYR A 423 81.35 -28.50 45.56
N ASP A 424 81.12 -29.62 44.86
CA ASP A 424 82.16 -30.41 44.20
C ASP A 424 82.06 -30.51 42.67
N GLY A 425 81.05 -29.87 42.08
CA GLY A 425 80.89 -29.59 40.66
C GLY A 425 80.42 -30.80 39.85
N ASP A 426 79.69 -31.73 40.47
CA ASP A 426 79.23 -32.96 39.81
C ASP A 426 77.81 -32.87 39.25
N GLY A 427 77.11 -31.75 39.49
CA GLY A 427 75.76 -31.50 39.01
C GLY A 427 74.66 -32.15 39.86
N ILE A 428 74.92 -32.44 41.14
CA ILE A 428 73.96 -32.87 42.17
C ILE A 428 74.28 -32.10 43.48
N GLY A 429 73.25 -31.67 44.22
CA GLY A 429 73.35 -30.86 45.46
C GLY A 429 73.78 -31.55 46.75
#